data_AF-A0A948R4B3-F1
#
_entry.id   AF-A0A948R4B3-F1
#
_cell.length_a   1.000
_cell.length_b   1.000
_cell.length_c   1.000
_cell.angle_alpha   90.00
_cell.angle_beta   90.00
_cell.angle_gamma   90.00
#
_symmetry.space_group_name_H-M   'P 1'
#
loop_
_entity.id
_entity.type
_entity.pdbx_description
1 polymer ?
#
loop_
_entity_poly.entity_id
_entity_poly.type
_entity_poly.pdbx_seq_one_letter_code
_entity_poly.pdbx_strand_id
1 'polypeptide(L)'
;LADDAHSCSPRAVLRIGVCRTPIWDQAGGEMQHALLAFAEQLRKAGHIVSDVDLRPEFDGLTAAQTLIHRYEAARTLGHIRNTHPDKVSDAFRTMIDSGAADIEVDYQQCRALQNECIALLPEVFDAVDLLLAPAAPGTAPEGLTATGDPVFQRMWTALGTPCLGFPVEWRSDGLPLGLQLIAMREHDRQLLADAATITAHAALREN
;
A
#
# COMPACT_ATOMS: atom_id res chain seq x y z
N LEU A 1 27.60 1.16 -24.72
CA LEU A 1 26.71 2.22 -24.24
C LEU A 1 26.83 2.21 -22.74
N ALA A 2 27.23 3.33 -22.16
CA ALA A 2 27.85 3.43 -20.85
C ALA A 2 26.99 2.85 -19.72
N ASP A 3 27.64 2.04 -18.89
CA ASP A 3 27.18 1.45 -17.65
C ASP A 3 27.30 2.52 -16.55
N ASP A 4 26.36 3.47 -16.52
CA ASP A 4 26.21 4.37 -15.37
C ASP A 4 25.44 3.62 -14.28
N ALA A 5 26.20 2.89 -13.48
CA ALA A 5 25.79 2.39 -12.18
C ALA A 5 25.23 3.55 -11.34
N HIS A 6 23.92 3.78 -11.42
CA HIS A 6 23.19 4.60 -10.47
C HIS A 6 23.20 3.87 -9.13
N SER A 7 24.29 4.00 -8.37
CA SER A 7 24.30 3.60 -6.97
C SER A 7 23.44 4.61 -6.21
N CYS A 8 22.19 4.25 -5.94
CA CYS A 8 21.39 4.95 -4.93
C CYS A 8 22.03 4.67 -3.58
N SER A 9 22.70 5.66 -3.01
CA SER A 9 23.21 5.58 -1.64
C SER A 9 22.06 5.84 -0.66
N PRO A 10 22.00 5.12 0.47
CA PRO A 10 21.02 5.38 1.51
C PRO A 10 21.21 6.78 2.07
N ARG A 11 20.11 7.51 2.26
CA ARG A 11 20.13 8.80 2.97
C ARG A 11 20.27 8.55 4.47
N ALA A 12 21.17 9.32 5.11
CA ALA A 12 21.38 9.23 6.55
C ALA A 12 20.24 9.85 7.37
N VAL A 13 19.69 10.97 6.88
CA VAL A 13 18.51 11.64 7.42
C VAL A 13 17.45 11.68 6.33
N LEU A 14 16.21 11.36 6.69
CA LEU A 14 15.07 11.24 5.77
C LEU A 14 13.95 12.15 6.23
N ARG A 15 13.23 12.73 5.27
CA ARG A 15 11.95 13.42 5.47
C ARG A 15 10.83 12.39 5.30
N ILE A 16 10.11 12.08 6.37
CA ILE A 16 9.15 10.98 6.41
C ILE A 16 7.76 11.55 6.64
N GLY A 17 6.85 11.29 5.71
CA GLY A 17 5.45 11.66 5.81
C GLY A 17 4.63 10.55 6.46
N VAL A 18 4.08 10.78 7.65
CA VAL A 18 3.12 9.87 8.26
C VAL A 18 1.78 10.03 7.54
N CYS A 19 1.39 9.02 6.76
CA CYS A 19 0.17 9.03 5.98
C CYS A 19 -0.87 8.10 6.61
N ARG A 20 -1.94 8.68 7.16
CA ARG A 20 -3.05 7.92 7.76
C ARG A 20 -3.95 7.26 6.72
N THR A 21 -3.87 7.70 5.46
CA THR A 21 -4.74 7.31 4.35
C THR A 21 -6.23 7.64 4.61
N PRO A 22 -7.10 7.67 3.60
CA PRO A 22 -8.53 7.93 3.81
C PRO A 22 -9.26 6.84 4.60
N ILE A 23 -8.66 5.66 4.72
CA ILE A 23 -9.21 4.48 5.40
C ILE A 23 -8.58 4.23 6.77
N TRP A 24 -8.00 5.27 7.39
CA TRP A 24 -7.31 5.19 8.68
C TRP A 24 -8.11 4.44 9.75
N ASP A 25 -9.41 4.71 9.82
CA ASP A 25 -10.32 4.12 10.81
C ASP A 25 -10.51 2.60 10.65
N GLN A 26 -10.06 2.02 9.53
CA GLN A 26 -10.03 0.57 9.32
C GLN A 26 -8.77 -0.09 9.91
N ALA A 27 -7.73 0.69 10.24
CA ALA A 27 -6.61 0.16 11.02
C ALA A 27 -7.06 -0.04 12.47
N GLY A 28 -6.86 -1.24 13.01
CA GLY A 28 -7.11 -1.54 14.42
C GLY A 28 -6.23 -0.68 15.33
N GLY A 29 -6.68 -0.47 16.57
CA GLY A 29 -6.00 0.42 17.52
C GLY A 29 -4.53 0.08 17.76
N GLU A 30 -4.18 -1.21 17.78
CA GLU A 30 -2.77 -1.65 17.88
C GLU A 30 -1.93 -1.21 16.67
N MET A 31 -2.47 -1.31 15.45
CA MET A 31 -1.78 -0.87 14.23
C MET A 31 -1.60 0.65 14.21
N GLN A 32 -2.65 1.39 14.62
CA GLN A 32 -2.58 2.85 14.73
C GLN A 32 -1.51 3.27 15.74
N HIS A 33 -1.47 2.62 16.90
CA HIS A 33 -0.47 2.86 17.94
C HIS A 33 0.94 2.56 17.43
N ALA A 34 1.15 1.39 16.82
CA ALA A 34 2.44 0.96 16.30
C ALA A 34 3.02 1.95 15.27
N LEU A 35 2.18 2.45 14.35
CA LEU A 35 2.60 3.46 13.38
C LEU A 35 3.05 4.76 14.06
N LEU A 36 2.26 5.28 15.01
CA LEU A 36 2.58 6.54 15.69
C LEU A 36 3.81 6.41 16.60
N ALA A 37 3.94 5.27 17.30
CA ALA A 37 5.10 4.98 18.13
C ALA A 37 6.39 4.89 17.30
N PHE A 38 6.33 4.21 16.15
CA PHE A 38 7.47 4.12 15.25
C PHE A 38 7.84 5.46 14.62
N ALA A 39 6.86 6.27 14.23
CA ALA A 39 7.09 7.63 13.75
C ALA A 39 7.85 8.49 14.79
N GLU A 40 7.49 8.38 16.07
CA GLU A 40 8.19 9.07 17.15
C GLU A 40 9.61 8.51 17.39
N GLN A 41 9.81 7.21 17.22
CA GLN A 41 11.14 6.60 17.28
C GLN A 41 12.05 7.12 16.17
N LEU A 42 11.56 7.23 14.93
CA LEU A 42 12.30 7.81 13.81
C LEU A 42 12.65 9.28 14.07
N ARG A 43 11.72 10.05 14.64
CA ARG A 43 11.99 11.44 15.03
C ARG A 43 13.12 11.54 16.06
N LYS A 44 13.11 10.69 17.10
CA LYS A 44 14.19 10.62 18.11
C LYS A 44 15.53 10.17 17.53
N ALA A 45 15.52 9.38 16.47
CA ALA A 45 16.71 8.99 15.73
C ALA A 45 17.28 10.10 14.82
N GLY A 46 16.60 11.24 14.70
CA GLY A 46 17.07 12.41 13.96
C GLY A 46 16.45 12.56 12.57
N HIS A 47 15.49 11.72 12.18
CA HIS A 47 14.72 11.92 10.96
C HIS A 47 13.72 13.08 11.09
N ILE A 48 13.39 13.71 9.96
CA ILE A 48 12.38 14.77 9.90
C ILE A 48 11.03 14.08 9.67
N VAL A 49 10.16 14.06 10.67
CA VAL A 49 8.87 13.35 10.60
C VAL A 49 7.72 14.35 10.71
N SER A 50 6.87 14.39 9.69
CA SER A 50 5.68 15.24 9.61
C SER A 50 4.45 14.43 9.19
N ASP A 51 3.26 14.90 9.54
CA ASP A 51 2.03 14.35 8.99
C ASP A 51 1.87 14.75 7.51
N VAL A 52 1.33 13.84 6.71
CA VAL A 52 0.93 14.10 5.32
C VAL A 52 -0.53 13.73 5.16
N ASP A 53 -1.36 14.75 4.99
CA ASP A 53 -2.78 14.59 4.71
C ASP A 53 -2.99 14.56 3.19
N LEU A 54 -3.63 13.50 2.72
CA LEU A 54 -4.03 13.40 1.33
C LEU A 54 -5.24 14.29 1.09
N ARG A 55 -5.30 14.87 -0.11
CA ARG A 55 -6.44 15.71 -0.49
C ARG A 55 -7.70 14.85 -0.65
N PRO A 56 -8.91 15.42 -0.51
CA PRO A 56 -10.17 14.66 -0.58
C PRO A 56 -10.38 13.85 -1.87
N GLU A 57 -9.71 14.22 -2.98
CA GLU A 57 -9.76 13.48 -4.23
C GLU A 57 -9.25 12.03 -4.05
N PHE A 58 -8.38 11.75 -3.08
CA PHE A 58 -7.87 10.41 -2.82
C PHE A 58 -8.89 9.51 -2.09
N ASP A 59 -9.95 10.06 -1.50
CA ASP A 59 -10.90 9.31 -0.65
C ASP A 59 -11.58 8.14 -1.39
N GLY A 60 -11.90 8.35 -2.67
CA GLY A 60 -12.56 7.34 -3.51
C GLY A 60 -11.62 6.29 -4.09
N LEU A 61 -10.30 6.44 -3.95
CA LEU A 61 -9.34 5.70 -4.78
C LEU A 61 -9.29 4.20 -4.45
N THR A 62 -9.48 3.82 -3.19
CA THR A 62 -9.57 2.41 -2.77
C THR A 62 -10.77 1.69 -3.40
N ALA A 63 -11.93 2.37 -3.44
CA ALA A 63 -13.13 1.83 -4.06
C ALA A 63 -13.00 1.78 -5.59
N ALA A 64 -12.45 2.84 -6.19
CA ALA A 64 -12.16 2.91 -7.62
C ALA A 64 -11.24 1.78 -8.07
N GLN A 65 -10.16 1.51 -7.31
CA GLN A 65 -9.25 0.41 -7.62
C GLN A 65 -9.95 -0.95 -7.60
N THR A 66 -10.85 -1.18 -6.63
CA THR A 66 -11.61 -2.42 -6.52
C THR A 66 -12.48 -2.65 -7.76
N LEU A 67 -13.18 -1.60 -8.21
CA LEU A 67 -14.02 -1.65 -9.41
C LEU A 67 -13.18 -1.87 -10.66
N ILE A 68 -12.10 -1.09 -10.86
CA ILE A 68 -11.18 -1.22 -11.99
C ILE A 68 -10.67 -2.67 -12.08
N HIS A 69 -10.16 -3.21 -10.97
CA HIS A 69 -9.61 -4.56 -10.93
C HIS A 69 -10.65 -5.60 -11.34
N ARG A 70 -11.82 -5.64 -10.70
CA ARG A 70 -12.81 -6.69 -11.01
C ARG A 70 -13.38 -6.54 -12.43
N TYR A 71 -13.59 -5.31 -12.90
CA TYR A 71 -14.06 -5.03 -14.26
C TYR A 71 -13.06 -5.57 -15.31
N GLU A 72 -11.78 -5.25 -15.16
CA GLU A 72 -10.72 -5.71 -16.07
C GLU A 72 -10.48 -7.22 -15.95
N ALA A 73 -10.54 -7.78 -14.73
CA ALA A 73 -10.41 -9.21 -14.48
C ALA A 73 -11.54 -10.01 -15.15
N ALA A 74 -12.79 -9.53 -15.11
CA ALA A 74 -13.90 -10.20 -15.77
C ALA A 74 -13.71 -10.31 -17.29
N ARG A 75 -13.19 -9.25 -17.91
CA ARG A 75 -12.94 -9.20 -19.37
C ARG A 75 -11.74 -10.04 -19.78
N THR A 76 -10.70 -10.09 -18.94
CA THR A 76 -9.43 -10.77 -19.25
C THR A 76 -9.47 -12.25 -18.88
N LEU A 77 -10.09 -12.59 -17.74
CA LEU A 77 -10.07 -13.92 -17.14
C LEU A 77 -11.43 -14.61 -17.17
N GLY A 78 -12.50 -13.94 -17.63
CA GLY A 78 -13.86 -14.49 -17.66
C GLY A 78 -13.98 -15.79 -18.46
N HIS A 79 -13.14 -16.00 -19.47
CA HIS A 79 -13.07 -17.27 -20.19
C HIS A 79 -12.73 -18.46 -19.28
N ILE A 80 -11.84 -18.27 -18.30
CA ILE A 80 -11.46 -19.32 -17.35
C ILE A 80 -12.67 -19.73 -16.51
N ARG A 81 -13.42 -18.75 -15.98
CA ARG A 81 -14.67 -18.99 -15.24
C ARG A 81 -15.67 -19.78 -16.11
N ASN A 82 -15.84 -19.39 -17.36
CA ASN A 82 -16.88 -19.95 -18.23
C ASN A 82 -16.53 -21.36 -18.76
N THR A 83 -15.25 -21.66 -18.97
CA THR A 83 -14.82 -22.96 -19.51
C THR A 83 -14.44 -23.97 -18.44
N HIS A 84 -13.99 -23.51 -17.28
CA HIS A 84 -13.53 -24.36 -16.19
C HIS A 84 -14.16 -23.94 -14.85
N PRO A 85 -15.50 -23.81 -14.77
CA PRO A 85 -16.16 -23.32 -13.57
C PRO A 85 -15.77 -24.14 -12.34
N ASP A 86 -15.73 -25.47 -12.45
CA ASP A 86 -15.42 -26.40 -11.35
C ASP A 86 -13.94 -26.43 -10.91
N LYS A 87 -13.05 -25.72 -11.62
CA LYS A 87 -11.61 -25.67 -11.32
C LYS A 87 -11.15 -24.34 -10.71
N VAL A 88 -12.07 -23.42 -10.45
CA VAL A 88 -11.79 -22.12 -9.81
C VAL A 88 -12.54 -21.99 -8.50
N SER A 89 -12.00 -21.23 -7.56
CA SER A 89 -12.61 -21.00 -6.26
C SER A 89 -13.89 -20.17 -6.38
N ASP A 90 -14.77 -20.30 -5.38
CA ASP A 90 -16.00 -19.49 -5.31
C ASP A 90 -15.69 -18.00 -5.25
N ALA A 91 -14.67 -17.60 -4.50
CA ALA A 91 -14.22 -16.20 -4.44
C ALA A 91 -13.85 -15.65 -5.82
N PHE A 92 -13.15 -16.45 -6.65
CA PHE A 92 -12.82 -16.06 -8.02
C PHE A 92 -14.08 -15.94 -8.88
N ARG A 93 -15.01 -16.91 -8.79
CA ARG A 93 -16.29 -16.88 -9.53
C ARG A 93 -17.07 -15.61 -9.20
N THR A 94 -17.24 -15.30 -7.90
CA THR A 94 -17.94 -14.10 -7.43
C THR A 94 -17.29 -12.81 -7.92
N MET A 95 -15.96 -12.72 -7.90
CA MET A 95 -15.23 -11.54 -8.39
C MET A 95 -15.47 -11.31 -9.89
N ILE A 96 -15.38 -12.36 -10.70
CA ILE A 96 -15.61 -12.28 -12.16
C ILE A 96 -17.07 -11.95 -12.47
N ASP A 97 -18.03 -12.55 -11.76
CA ASP A 97 -19.45 -12.25 -11.95
C ASP A 97 -19.79 -10.80 -11.59
N SER A 98 -19.23 -10.31 -10.48
CA SER A 98 -19.40 -8.91 -10.09
C SER A 98 -18.81 -7.96 -11.12
N GLY A 99 -17.60 -8.25 -11.62
CA GLY A 99 -16.96 -7.44 -12.64
C GLY A 99 -17.65 -7.48 -14.01
N ALA A 100 -18.32 -8.59 -14.35
CA ALA A 100 -19.12 -8.68 -15.57
C ALA A 100 -20.45 -7.90 -15.48
N ALA A 101 -20.93 -7.63 -14.26
CA ALA A 101 -22.14 -6.84 -14.01
C ALA A 101 -21.86 -5.34 -13.89
N ASP A 102 -20.61 -4.94 -13.66
CA ASP A 102 -20.20 -3.54 -13.64
C ASP A 102 -20.41 -2.85 -14.99
N ILE A 103 -20.78 -1.58 -14.96
CA ILE A 103 -21.07 -0.79 -16.16
C ILE A 103 -19.86 0.05 -16.58
N GLU A 104 -19.67 0.18 -17.89
CA GLU A 104 -18.52 0.89 -18.47
C GLU A 104 -18.41 2.34 -17.99
N VAL A 105 -19.52 3.04 -17.74
CA VAL A 105 -19.50 4.43 -17.26
C VAL A 105 -18.86 4.56 -15.87
N ASP A 106 -19.15 3.64 -14.96
CA ASP A 106 -18.56 3.64 -13.61
C ASP A 106 -17.08 3.30 -13.68
N TYR A 107 -16.70 2.35 -14.55
CA TYR A 107 -15.31 2.05 -14.83
C TYR A 107 -14.54 3.28 -15.34
N GLN A 108 -15.07 3.99 -16.32
CA GLN A 108 -14.42 5.19 -16.87
C GLN A 108 -14.30 6.31 -15.82
N GLN A 109 -15.29 6.48 -14.96
CA GLN A 109 -15.21 7.42 -13.83
C GLN A 109 -14.11 7.02 -12.84
N CYS A 110 -14.00 5.74 -12.49
CA CYS A 110 -12.93 5.24 -11.62
C CYS A 110 -11.54 5.44 -12.25
N ARG A 111 -11.39 5.20 -13.57
CA ARG A 111 -10.14 5.45 -14.30
C ARG A 111 -9.79 6.94 -14.34
N ALA A 112 -10.79 7.82 -14.50
CA ALA A 112 -10.57 9.26 -14.45
C ALA A 112 -10.05 9.70 -13.07
N LEU A 113 -10.68 9.23 -11.99
CA LEU A 113 -10.23 9.48 -10.62
C LEU A 113 -8.80 8.98 -10.39
N GLN A 114 -8.49 7.75 -10.83
CA GLN A 114 -7.14 7.19 -10.74
C GLN A 114 -6.11 8.11 -11.41
N ASN A 115 -6.39 8.57 -12.63
CA ASN A 115 -5.47 9.44 -13.37
C ASN A 115 -5.32 10.82 -12.70
N GLU A 116 -6.41 11.36 -12.16
CA GLU A 116 -6.38 12.59 -11.36
C GLU A 116 -5.47 12.43 -10.15
N CYS A 117 -5.68 11.40 -9.31
CA CYS A 117 -4.83 11.15 -8.14
C CYS A 117 -3.35 10.90 -8.50
N ILE A 118 -3.07 10.24 -9.64
CA ILE A 118 -1.70 10.08 -10.14
C ILE A 118 -1.08 11.44 -10.47
N ALA A 119 -1.83 12.36 -11.09
CA ALA A 119 -1.34 13.69 -11.44
C ALA A 119 -1.06 14.55 -10.19
N LEU A 120 -1.76 14.29 -9.09
CA LEU A 120 -1.60 14.98 -7.80
C LEU A 120 -0.49 14.41 -6.92
N LEU A 121 0.00 13.22 -7.26
CA LEU A 121 0.98 12.51 -6.48
C LEU A 121 2.29 13.29 -6.23
N PRO A 122 2.85 14.08 -7.17
CA PRO A 122 4.03 14.89 -6.90
C PRO A 122 3.87 15.81 -5.68
N GLU A 123 2.70 16.45 -5.54
CA GLU A 123 2.41 17.37 -4.42
C GLU A 123 2.48 16.65 -3.05
N VAL A 124 2.10 15.37 -3.00
CA VAL A 124 2.17 14.54 -1.79
C VAL A 124 3.62 14.35 -1.34
N PHE A 125 4.57 14.34 -2.28
CA PHE A 125 5.99 14.07 -2.03
C PHE A 125 6.87 15.34 -2.04
N ASP A 126 6.32 16.54 -2.23
CA ASP A 126 7.12 17.78 -2.29
C ASP A 126 8.00 17.98 -1.02
N ALA A 127 7.40 17.72 0.15
CA ALA A 127 8.05 17.93 1.44
C ALA A 127 8.70 16.67 2.03
N VAL A 128 8.49 15.50 1.43
CA VAL A 128 8.90 14.22 2.01
C VAL A 128 9.66 13.34 1.02
N ASP A 129 10.51 12.48 1.55
CA ASP A 129 11.28 11.52 0.79
C ASP A 129 10.53 10.20 0.62
N LEU A 130 9.75 9.83 1.63
CA LEU A 130 8.98 8.59 1.76
C LEU A 130 7.71 8.87 2.58
N LEU A 131 6.66 8.09 2.32
CA LEU A 131 5.52 7.99 3.22
C LEU A 131 5.65 6.74 4.10
N LEU A 132 5.16 6.84 5.32
CA LEU A 132 4.96 5.74 6.26
C LEU A 132 3.46 5.54 6.48
N ALA A 133 2.95 4.34 6.19
CA ALA A 133 1.53 4.01 6.33
C ALA A 133 1.34 2.57 6.88
N PRO A 134 0.13 2.21 7.37
CA PRO A 134 -0.17 0.82 7.75
C PRO A 134 -0.07 -0.11 6.55
N ALA A 135 0.50 -1.31 6.71
CA ALA A 135 0.50 -2.31 5.63
C ALA A 135 -0.76 -3.19 5.61
N ALA A 136 -1.49 -3.26 6.73
CA ALA A 136 -2.70 -4.04 6.89
C ALA A 136 -3.59 -3.42 7.98
N PRO A 137 -4.88 -3.84 8.09
CA PRO A 137 -5.73 -3.44 9.21
C PRO A 137 -5.16 -3.81 10.59
N GLY A 138 -4.39 -4.89 10.67
CA GLY A 138 -3.83 -5.43 11.91
C GLY A 138 -2.98 -6.66 11.63
N THR A 139 -2.83 -7.53 12.63
CA THR A 139 -2.18 -8.83 12.44
C THR A 139 -2.97 -9.75 11.53
N ALA A 140 -2.32 -10.81 11.06
CA ALA A 140 -2.98 -11.86 10.28
C ALA A 140 -4.23 -12.38 11.03
N PRO A 141 -5.39 -12.53 10.34
CA PRO A 141 -6.56 -13.17 10.92
C PRO A 141 -6.27 -14.60 11.36
N GLU A 142 -6.99 -15.10 12.36
CA GLU A 142 -6.89 -16.50 12.77
C GLU A 142 -7.41 -17.44 11.68
N GLY A 143 -6.69 -18.56 11.47
CA GLY A 143 -7.04 -19.59 10.49
C GLY A 143 -6.51 -19.30 9.09
N LEU A 144 -6.97 -20.09 8.11
CA LEU A 144 -6.52 -20.05 6.71
C LEU A 144 -7.66 -19.75 5.72
N THR A 145 -8.84 -19.38 6.22
CA THR A 145 -10.03 -19.14 5.42
C THR A 145 -9.99 -17.79 4.69
N ALA A 146 -9.16 -16.86 5.16
CA ALA A 146 -8.93 -15.57 4.55
C ALA A 146 -7.44 -15.22 4.56
N THR A 147 -6.96 -14.59 3.49
CA THR A 147 -5.58 -14.12 3.37
C THR A 147 -5.35 -12.74 4.01
N GLY A 148 -6.37 -12.18 4.68
CA GLY A 148 -6.43 -10.79 5.12
C GLY A 148 -7.10 -9.86 4.10
N ASP A 149 -7.46 -8.66 4.53
CA ASP A 149 -8.03 -7.62 3.65
C ASP A 149 -6.90 -6.75 3.05
N PRO A 150 -6.75 -6.71 1.71
CA PRO A 150 -5.72 -5.90 1.07
C PRO A 150 -6.07 -4.40 1.02
N VAL A 151 -7.03 -3.92 1.80
CA VAL A 151 -7.55 -2.54 1.74
C VAL A 151 -6.43 -1.47 1.78
N PHE A 152 -5.40 -1.66 2.60
CA PHE A 152 -4.24 -0.74 2.71
C PHE A 152 -3.25 -0.81 1.53
N GLN A 153 -3.45 -1.73 0.59
CA GLN A 153 -2.62 -1.89 -0.61
C GLN A 153 -3.28 -1.34 -1.86
N ARG A 154 -4.63 -1.26 -1.87
CA ARG A 154 -5.42 -0.90 -3.05
C ARG A 154 -5.06 0.49 -3.58
N MET A 155 -5.01 1.50 -2.70
CA MET A 155 -4.69 2.88 -3.09
C MET A 155 -3.32 2.99 -3.78
N TRP A 156 -2.28 2.41 -3.17
CA TRP A 156 -0.92 2.43 -3.72
C TRP A 156 -0.78 1.65 -5.02
N THR A 157 -1.52 0.54 -5.15
CA THR A 157 -1.62 -0.21 -6.41
C THR A 157 -2.25 0.64 -7.51
N ALA A 158 -3.31 1.39 -7.18
CA ALA A 158 -3.96 2.30 -8.13
C ALA A 158 -3.02 3.43 -8.58
N LEU A 159 -2.22 3.96 -7.66
CA LEU A 159 -1.25 5.02 -7.94
C LEU A 159 0.01 4.49 -8.64
N GLY A 160 0.26 3.19 -8.59
CA GLY A 160 1.47 2.54 -9.12
C GLY A 160 2.74 3.00 -8.40
N THR A 161 2.65 3.32 -7.11
CA THR A 161 3.79 3.70 -6.28
C THR A 161 4.56 2.48 -5.78
N PRO A 162 5.89 2.51 -5.76
CA PRO A 162 6.68 1.47 -5.12
C PRO A 162 6.43 1.44 -3.61
N CYS A 163 6.19 0.24 -3.07
CA CYS A 163 5.89 0.01 -1.66
C CYS A 163 6.79 -1.09 -1.08
N LEU A 164 7.26 -0.90 0.16
CA LEU A 164 8.05 -1.89 0.90
C LEU A 164 7.45 -2.10 2.29
N GLY A 165 6.90 -3.30 2.52
CA GLY A 165 6.39 -3.72 3.82
C GLY A 165 7.48 -4.27 4.73
N PHE A 166 7.39 -3.99 6.03
CA PHE A 166 8.32 -4.49 7.05
C PHE A 166 7.62 -4.63 8.41
N PRO A 167 8.03 -5.60 9.25
CA PRO A 167 7.50 -5.72 10.61
C PRO A 167 8.03 -4.58 11.47
N VAL A 168 7.16 -3.98 12.30
CA VAL A 168 7.54 -2.92 13.24
C VAL A 168 7.47 -3.36 14.70
N GLU A 169 6.55 -4.28 15.00
CA GLU A 169 6.28 -4.78 16.34
C GLU A 169 5.83 -6.24 16.26
N TRP A 170 6.05 -6.98 17.35
CA TRP A 170 5.61 -8.37 17.50
C TRP A 170 4.71 -8.50 18.72
N ARG A 171 3.53 -9.09 18.51
CA ARG A 171 2.61 -9.42 19.61
C ARG A 171 3.13 -10.61 20.41
N SER A 172 2.58 -10.80 21.60
CA SER A 172 2.93 -11.91 22.51
C SER A 172 2.62 -13.30 21.92
N ASP A 173 1.68 -13.38 20.98
CA ASP A 173 1.37 -14.58 20.19
C ASP A 173 2.35 -14.83 19.04
N GLY A 174 3.34 -13.94 18.85
CA GLY A 174 4.37 -14.04 17.84
C GLY A 174 3.96 -13.55 16.45
N LEU A 175 2.77 -12.95 16.28
CA LEU A 175 2.34 -12.34 15.03
C LEU A 175 2.89 -10.90 14.90
N PRO A 176 3.43 -10.52 13.72
CA PRO A 176 3.94 -9.17 13.51
C PRO A 176 2.84 -8.18 13.15
N LEU A 177 2.99 -6.94 13.60
CA LEU A 177 2.36 -5.76 13.01
C LEU A 177 3.30 -5.20 11.94
N GLY A 178 2.79 -5.00 10.73
CA GLY A 178 3.56 -4.50 9.59
C GLY A 178 3.19 -3.08 9.19
N LEU A 179 4.20 -2.27 8.93
CA LEU A 179 4.07 -0.98 8.26
C LEU A 179 4.63 -1.08 6.84
N GLN A 180 4.39 -0.05 6.04
CA GLN A 180 4.96 0.06 4.71
C GLN A 180 5.56 1.44 4.47
N LEU A 181 6.66 1.45 3.72
CA LEU A 181 7.26 2.63 3.13
C LEU A 181 6.76 2.77 1.69
N ILE A 182 6.33 3.97 1.32
CA ILE A 182 5.90 4.28 -0.04
C ILE A 182 6.80 5.39 -0.57
N ALA A 183 7.38 5.20 -1.76
CA ALA A 183 8.10 6.25 -2.47
C ALA A 183 7.30 6.77 -3.66
N MET A 184 7.74 7.90 -4.21
CA MET A 184 7.21 8.42 -5.47
C MET A 184 7.39 7.38 -6.58
N ARG A 185 6.49 7.40 -7.58
CA ARG A 185 6.58 6.53 -8.77
C ARG A 185 8.00 6.54 -9.35
N GLU A 186 8.43 5.36 -9.81
CA GLU A 186 9.74 5.14 -10.47
C GLU A 186 10.98 5.30 -9.57
N HIS A 187 10.80 5.46 -8.25
CA HIS A 187 11.90 5.55 -7.28
C HIS A 187 12.21 4.25 -6.54
N ASP A 188 11.90 3.09 -7.12
CA ASP A 188 12.07 1.76 -6.50
C ASP A 188 13.49 1.52 -5.95
N ARG A 189 14.53 1.88 -6.72
CA ARG A 189 15.94 1.73 -6.29
C ARG A 189 16.25 2.60 -5.08
N GLN A 190 15.74 3.83 -5.06
CA GLN A 190 15.95 4.76 -3.95
C GLN A 190 15.17 4.32 -2.72
N LEU A 191 13.93 3.84 -2.89
CA LEU A 191 13.14 3.23 -1.81
C LEU A 191 13.91 2.09 -1.15
N LEU A 192 14.47 1.17 -1.94
CA LEU A 192 15.24 0.05 -1.42
C LEU A 192 16.50 0.49 -0.67
N ALA A 193 17.20 1.51 -1.17
CA ALA A 193 18.36 2.08 -0.49
C ALA A 193 17.97 2.69 0.86
N ASP A 194 16.94 3.54 0.89
CA ASP A 194 16.51 4.23 2.11
C ASP A 194 15.78 3.33 3.11
N ALA A 195 15.15 2.26 2.64
CA ALA A 195 14.49 1.29 3.49
C ALA A 195 15.46 0.66 4.50
N ALA A 196 16.74 0.50 4.15
CA ALA A 196 17.75 -0.01 5.08
C ALA A 196 17.96 0.95 6.27
N THR A 197 17.97 2.27 6.02
CA THR A 197 18.07 3.29 7.08
C THR A 197 16.86 3.21 8.01
N ILE A 198 15.65 3.09 7.46
CA ILE A 198 14.42 3.09 8.26
C ILE A 198 14.21 1.77 9.01
N THR A 199 14.38 0.64 8.34
CA THR A 199 14.11 -0.68 8.94
C THR A 199 15.15 -1.08 9.99
N ALA A 200 16.32 -0.45 10.02
CA ALA A 200 17.29 -0.59 11.12
C ALA A 200 16.74 -0.14 12.49
N HIS A 201 15.70 0.69 12.51
CA HIS A 201 14.99 1.09 13.73
C HIS A 201 13.85 0.15 14.11
N ALA A 202 13.45 -0.76 13.21
CA ALA A 202 12.33 -1.65 13.45
C ALA A 202 12.73 -2.86 14.32
N ALA A 203 11.77 -3.44 15.02
CA ALA A 203 11.97 -4.67 15.80
C ALA A 203 12.09 -5.88 14.87
N LEU A 204 13.23 -6.06 14.21
CA LEU A 204 13.53 -7.27 13.48
C LEU A 204 13.71 -8.42 14.48
N ARG A 205 13.00 -9.53 14.28
CA ARG A 205 13.26 -10.75 15.06
C ARG A 205 14.66 -11.24 14.74
N GLU A 206 15.54 -11.21 15.72
CA GLU A 206 16.75 -12.03 15.68
C GLU A 206 16.30 -13.49 15.85
N ASN A 207 16.64 -14.33 14.87
CA ASN A 207 16.43 -15.78 14.93
C ASN A 207 17.54 -16.44 15.76
#